data_AF-A0A2P6V1A6-F1
#
_entry.id   AF-A0A2P6V1A6-F1
#
_cell.length_a   1.000
_cell.length_b   1.000
_cell.length_c   1.000
_cell.angle_alpha   90.00
_cell.angle_beta   90.00
_cell.angle_gamma   90.00
#
_symmetry.space_group_name_H-M   'P 1'
#
loop_
_entity.id
_entity.type
_entity.pdbx_description
1 polymer ?
#
loop_
_entity_poly.entity_id
_entity_poly.type
_entity_poly.pdbx_seq_one_letter_code
_entity_poly.pdbx_strand_id
1 'polypeptide(L)'
;MSGNGGVQAAPDLFFRPPSIEDLDRIHELEAAGYPPDEAASRERLEYRLRHAGGQFLAAVSPAGAGGELRILGFVCGTLSHADKLTEESMGVHEAEGELLAIHSVCVDGAHRRRGLATRLLRAYLNFVQATTPSLREARLICKQPLIPLYAGAGFSLLGPSEVVHGKDPWFEMRWAPEEEEEQHGSGGDAAEQQRQQQDGQLCGAAVKSAAASKSATDANSTADQPVAVRDTAAPPAEPAADAAAAAAGADGGGASEEDDSGEWLELPEAQHVLLEPDFLDVAPQLRAHYDERVGNPLRTSSDRFVWDHWHVPGQYNLLRTPASAFFPPELYDRLEDALVEYGERVLGCRGISPVWLSYYVDGCRQGWHSDAPHGPFAFVLSLTRWDQRRFSGGETALLQPWVLDYWRGFDPRRGTETPQLITLVPPLWNQLTVFDGRLPHSVQQVEGMHDPLEARVVLHGWFTQPSPFFAGSLSEEAATPALNACLQGLYAALGGLPPVVGVVTLRLAVEPSGHVADIAWLANTLVARPQGVAAGEAPDEPCQATLATIAEHLLVARFPSNADGGETVVTLPFVFE
;
A
#
# COMPACT_ATOMS: atom_id res chain seq x y z
N MET A 1 41.87 1.01 -24.32
CA MET A 1 41.04 -0.19 -24.08
C MET A 1 40.55 -0.15 -22.65
N SER A 2 39.35 0.38 -22.42
CA SER A 2 38.64 0.28 -21.15
C SER A 2 37.16 0.27 -21.51
N GLY A 3 36.54 -0.91 -21.38
CA GLY A 3 35.14 -1.14 -21.74
C GLY A 3 34.22 -0.55 -20.69
N ASN A 4 33.25 0.25 -21.14
CA ASN A 4 32.18 0.77 -20.32
C ASN A 4 31.10 -0.33 -20.25
N GLY A 5 30.98 -1.00 -19.10
CA GLY A 5 29.97 -2.02 -18.86
C GLY A 5 28.59 -1.38 -18.85
N GLY A 6 27.76 -1.73 -19.83
CA GLY A 6 26.37 -1.31 -19.89
C GLY A 6 25.62 -1.76 -18.63
N VAL A 7 24.95 -0.81 -18.00
CA VAL A 7 23.97 -1.09 -16.95
C VAL A 7 22.79 -1.76 -17.64
N GLN A 8 22.68 -3.09 -17.50
CA GLN A 8 21.46 -3.81 -17.87
C GLN A 8 20.32 -3.31 -16.99
N ALA A 9 19.24 -2.83 -17.61
CA ALA A 9 17.97 -2.58 -16.93
C ALA A 9 17.59 -3.81 -16.10
N ALA A 10 17.16 -3.60 -14.86
CA ALA A 10 16.73 -4.69 -14.00
C ALA A 10 15.52 -5.40 -14.65
N PRO A 11 15.47 -6.74 -14.67
CA PRO A 11 14.25 -7.43 -15.08
C PRO A 11 13.10 -7.02 -14.15
N ASP A 12 11.88 -6.92 -14.69
CA ASP A 12 10.64 -6.72 -13.91
C ASP A 12 10.55 -7.79 -12.83
N LEU A 13 11.01 -7.47 -11.62
CA LEU A 13 11.24 -8.43 -10.56
C LEU A 13 10.26 -8.14 -9.42
N PHE A 14 9.37 -9.08 -9.15
CA PHE A 14 8.46 -9.03 -8.01
C PHE A 14 8.63 -10.24 -7.10
N PHE A 15 8.04 -10.18 -5.90
CA PHE A 15 8.11 -11.24 -4.91
C PHE A 15 6.70 -11.76 -4.59
N ARG A 16 6.52 -13.09 -4.57
CA ARG A 16 5.25 -13.71 -4.18
C ARG A 16 5.47 -15.06 -3.49
N PRO A 17 4.52 -15.54 -2.67
CA PRO A 17 4.50 -16.93 -2.25
C PRO A 17 4.43 -17.87 -3.48
N PRO A 18 5.23 -18.95 -3.52
CA PRO A 18 5.14 -19.95 -4.58
C PRO A 18 3.91 -20.87 -4.43
N SER A 19 3.40 -21.37 -5.56
CA SER A 19 2.36 -22.40 -5.61
C SER A 19 3.00 -23.77 -5.87
N ILE A 20 2.20 -24.85 -5.77
CA ILE A 20 2.70 -26.21 -6.07
C ILE A 20 3.22 -26.37 -7.50
N GLU A 21 2.77 -25.53 -8.44
CA GLU A 21 3.20 -25.52 -9.84
C GLU A 21 4.64 -25.02 -9.97
N ASP A 22 5.11 -24.21 -9.02
CA ASP A 22 6.47 -23.71 -8.96
C ASP A 22 7.48 -24.74 -8.43
N LEU A 23 7.01 -25.86 -7.86
CA LEU A 23 7.83 -26.81 -7.11
C LEU A 23 8.99 -27.37 -7.94
N ASP A 24 8.75 -27.68 -9.22
CA ASP A 24 9.79 -28.25 -10.07
C ASP A 24 10.93 -27.24 -10.28
N ARG A 25 10.59 -25.97 -10.51
CA ARG A 25 11.58 -24.91 -10.65
C ARG A 25 12.31 -24.60 -9.35
N ILE A 26 11.62 -24.65 -8.21
CA ILE A 26 12.21 -24.50 -6.88
C ILE A 26 13.21 -25.63 -6.62
N HIS A 27 12.84 -26.87 -6.93
CA HIS A 27 13.70 -28.02 -6.76
C HIS A 27 14.95 -27.94 -7.64
N GLU A 28 14.83 -27.48 -8.89
CA GLU A 28 15.98 -27.22 -9.76
C GLU A 28 16.95 -26.20 -9.15
N LEU A 29 16.42 -25.10 -8.61
CA LEU A 29 17.22 -24.05 -7.97
C LEU A 29 17.92 -24.55 -6.71
N GLU A 30 17.25 -25.38 -5.91
CA GLU A 30 17.82 -26.03 -4.73
C GLU A 30 18.98 -26.95 -5.11
N ALA A 31 18.77 -27.84 -6.09
CA ALA A 31 19.78 -28.78 -6.55
C ALA A 31 20.99 -28.08 -7.18
N ALA A 32 20.80 -26.90 -7.78
CA ALA A 32 21.89 -26.06 -8.30
C ALA A 32 22.54 -25.15 -7.23
N GLY A 33 21.91 -25.00 -6.06
CA GLY A 33 22.36 -24.17 -4.95
C GLY A 33 23.27 -24.91 -3.97
N TYR A 34 23.06 -26.21 -3.79
CA TYR A 34 23.71 -27.01 -2.76
C TYR A 34 24.38 -28.29 -3.31
N PRO A 35 25.41 -28.81 -2.66
CA PRO A 35 25.88 -30.18 -2.88
C PRO A 35 24.76 -31.22 -2.70
N PRO A 36 24.80 -32.38 -3.39
CA PRO A 36 23.73 -33.39 -3.32
C PRO A 36 23.41 -33.92 -1.92
N ASP A 37 24.39 -33.91 -1.01
CA ASP A 37 24.26 -34.32 0.38
C ASP A 37 23.70 -33.22 1.30
N GLU A 38 23.68 -31.96 0.84
CA GLU A 38 23.17 -30.81 1.58
C GLU A 38 21.81 -30.31 1.05
N ALA A 39 21.50 -30.54 -0.23
CA ALA A 39 20.26 -30.08 -0.88
C ALA A 39 18.99 -30.72 -0.29
N ALA A 40 17.92 -29.94 -0.14
CA ALA A 40 16.62 -30.49 0.21
C ALA A 40 16.05 -31.37 -0.92
N SER A 41 15.51 -32.54 -0.56
CA SER A 41 14.82 -33.40 -1.53
C SER A 41 13.53 -32.72 -2.03
N ARG A 42 13.05 -33.13 -3.21
CA ARG A 42 11.81 -32.62 -3.79
C ARG A 42 10.63 -32.83 -2.84
N GLU A 43 10.57 -33.97 -2.15
CA GLU A 43 9.52 -34.29 -1.17
C GLU A 43 9.56 -33.36 0.04
N ARG A 44 10.75 -32.97 0.53
CA ARG A 44 10.87 -32.01 1.64
C ARG A 44 10.46 -30.61 1.20
N LEU A 45 10.79 -30.20 -0.01
CA LEU A 45 10.34 -28.93 -0.57
C LEU A 45 8.83 -28.91 -0.77
N GLU A 46 8.24 -30.00 -1.28
CA GLU A 46 6.79 -30.17 -1.39
C GLU A 46 6.11 -30.10 -0.03
N TYR A 47 6.65 -30.81 0.98
CA TYR A 47 6.13 -30.77 2.34
C TYR A 47 6.12 -29.34 2.89
N ARG A 48 7.25 -28.62 2.79
CA ARG A 48 7.37 -27.23 3.25
C ARG A 48 6.39 -26.31 2.51
N LEU A 49 6.25 -26.48 1.20
CA LEU A 49 5.35 -25.67 0.41
C LEU A 49 3.88 -25.88 0.79
N ARG A 50 3.48 -27.13 1.10
CA ARG A 50 2.11 -27.47 1.51
C ARG A 50 1.79 -27.11 2.95
N HIS A 51 2.75 -27.26 3.87
CA HIS A 51 2.50 -27.12 5.30
C HIS A 51 3.00 -25.79 5.88
N ALA A 52 4.07 -25.22 5.31
CA ALA A 52 4.70 -23.97 5.72
C ALA A 52 4.75 -22.96 4.56
N GLY A 53 3.72 -22.97 3.69
CA GLY A 53 3.65 -22.08 2.52
C GLY A 53 3.66 -20.59 2.89
N GLY A 54 3.16 -20.24 4.07
CA GLY A 54 3.22 -18.88 4.64
C GLY A 54 4.64 -18.42 5.02
N GLN A 55 5.63 -19.32 4.98
CA GLN A 55 7.03 -19.08 5.32
C GLN A 55 7.91 -19.29 4.08
N PHE A 56 7.33 -19.11 2.90
CA PHE A 56 7.95 -19.32 1.59
C PHE A 56 7.75 -18.06 0.73
N LEU A 57 8.84 -17.56 0.12
CA LEU A 57 8.78 -16.43 -0.80
C LEU A 57 9.70 -16.66 -1.99
N ALA A 58 9.20 -16.38 -3.19
CA ALA A 58 9.93 -16.50 -4.45
C ALA A 58 10.13 -15.13 -5.11
N ALA A 59 11.30 -14.94 -5.72
CA ALA A 59 11.60 -13.84 -6.63
C ALA A 59 11.25 -14.27 -8.05
N VAL A 60 10.36 -13.54 -8.69
CA VAL A 60 9.76 -13.88 -9.99
C VAL A 60 10.06 -12.79 -10.99
N SER A 61 10.38 -13.20 -12.21
CA SER A 61 10.57 -12.32 -13.37
C SER A 61 9.86 -12.92 -14.57
N PRO A 62 9.30 -12.10 -15.47
CA PRO A 62 8.95 -12.56 -16.80
C PRO A 62 10.17 -13.18 -17.50
N ALA A 63 9.96 -14.27 -18.22
CA ALA A 63 10.98 -14.95 -19.01
C ALA A 63 10.55 -15.07 -20.47
N GLY A 64 11.44 -14.65 -21.38
CA GLY A 64 11.22 -14.74 -22.82
C GLY A 64 10.18 -13.76 -23.36
N ALA A 65 9.94 -13.80 -24.67
CA ALA A 65 9.01 -12.91 -25.36
C ALA A 65 7.53 -13.22 -25.10
N GLY A 66 7.23 -14.35 -24.44
CA GLY A 66 5.87 -14.81 -24.12
C GLY A 66 5.39 -14.49 -22.70
N GLY A 67 6.19 -13.77 -21.90
CA GLY A 67 5.75 -13.31 -20.57
C GLY A 67 5.64 -14.40 -19.49
N GLU A 68 6.08 -15.63 -19.75
CA GLU A 68 6.00 -16.72 -18.77
C GLU A 68 6.78 -16.35 -17.50
N LEU A 69 6.11 -16.44 -16.35
CA LEU A 69 6.71 -16.11 -15.08
C LEU A 69 7.72 -17.19 -14.67
N ARG A 70 8.96 -16.76 -14.40
CA ARG A 70 10.04 -17.64 -13.98
C ARG A 70 10.55 -17.27 -12.60
N ILE A 71 10.67 -18.28 -11.73
CA ILE A 71 11.36 -18.12 -10.46
C ILE A 71 12.88 -18.01 -10.69
N LEU A 72 13.42 -16.88 -10.24
CA LEU A 72 14.85 -16.56 -10.25
C LEU A 72 15.52 -16.79 -8.90
N GLY A 73 14.74 -16.95 -7.83
CA GLY A 73 15.25 -17.32 -6.51
C GLY A 73 14.12 -17.55 -5.51
N PHE A 74 14.40 -18.21 -4.39
CA PHE A 74 13.43 -18.44 -3.34
C PHE A 74 14.07 -18.50 -1.96
N VAL A 75 13.26 -18.25 -0.93
CA VAL A 75 13.56 -18.48 0.48
C VAL A 75 12.44 -19.31 1.07
N CYS A 76 12.78 -20.34 1.87
CA CYS A 76 11.80 -21.11 2.60
C CYS A 76 12.23 -21.42 4.03
N GLY A 77 11.25 -21.51 4.91
CA GLY A 77 11.45 -21.77 6.33
C GLY A 77 10.33 -22.61 6.94
N THR A 78 10.52 -23.02 8.19
CA THR A 78 9.45 -23.57 9.05
C THR A 78 9.50 -22.89 10.40
N LEU A 79 8.33 -22.67 11.00
CA LEU A 79 8.23 -22.26 12.40
C LEU A 79 8.46 -23.43 13.36
N SER A 80 9.03 -23.14 14.53
CA SER A 80 9.20 -24.06 15.66
C SER A 80 9.00 -23.35 17.01
N HIS A 81 8.60 -24.11 18.03
CA HIS A 81 8.56 -23.66 19.43
C HIS A 81 9.92 -23.73 20.13
N ALA A 82 10.97 -24.22 19.46
CA ALA A 82 12.30 -24.32 20.05
C ALA A 82 12.94 -22.95 20.31
N ASP A 83 13.75 -22.87 21.37
CA ASP A 83 14.51 -21.65 21.71
C ASP A 83 15.76 -21.45 20.84
N LYS A 84 16.20 -22.50 20.13
CA LYS A 84 17.39 -22.52 19.29
C LYS A 84 17.24 -23.46 18.11
N LEU A 85 18.08 -23.27 17.09
CA LEU A 85 18.11 -24.14 15.92
C LEU A 85 18.79 -25.49 16.26
N THR A 86 18.02 -26.57 16.15
CA THR A 86 18.47 -27.97 16.23
C THR A 86 17.98 -28.77 15.02
N GLU A 87 18.57 -29.94 14.77
CA GLU A 87 18.10 -30.84 13.70
C GLU A 87 16.60 -31.20 13.87
N GLU A 88 16.14 -31.36 15.12
CA GLU A 88 14.75 -31.65 15.46
C GLU A 88 13.82 -30.46 15.15
N SER A 89 14.22 -29.23 15.55
CA SER A 89 13.44 -28.00 15.28
C SER A 89 13.28 -27.69 13.77
N MET A 90 14.15 -28.28 12.95
CA MET A 90 14.14 -28.12 11.50
C MET A 90 13.29 -29.20 10.78
N GLY A 91 12.73 -30.16 11.53
CA GLY A 91 12.07 -31.33 10.98
C GLY A 91 10.59 -31.14 10.63
N VAL A 92 9.84 -30.44 11.48
CA VAL A 92 8.37 -30.31 11.39
C VAL A 92 7.98 -28.85 11.50
N HIS A 93 6.97 -28.44 10.73
CA HIS A 93 6.41 -27.10 10.86
C HIS A 93 5.40 -27.02 11.99
N GLU A 94 5.62 -26.10 12.93
CA GLU A 94 4.74 -25.81 14.06
C GLU A 94 4.13 -24.41 13.86
N ALA A 95 2.88 -24.32 13.39
CA ALA A 95 2.27 -23.07 12.91
C ALA A 95 2.23 -21.93 13.94
N GLU A 96 2.21 -22.25 15.24
CA GLU A 96 2.23 -21.29 16.35
C GLU A 96 3.65 -21.02 16.89
N GLY A 97 4.68 -21.57 16.23
CA GLY A 97 6.07 -21.38 16.62
C GLY A 97 6.50 -19.91 16.55
N GLU A 98 7.42 -19.54 17.44
CA GLU A 98 7.96 -18.18 17.52
C GLU A 98 9.33 -18.05 16.83
N LEU A 99 9.98 -19.18 16.58
CA LEU A 99 11.27 -19.27 15.90
C LEU A 99 11.07 -19.69 14.45
N LEU A 100 11.47 -18.84 13.50
CA LEU A 100 11.54 -19.21 12.09
C LEU A 100 12.91 -19.81 11.74
N ALA A 101 12.93 -21.11 11.44
CA ALA A 101 14.09 -21.79 10.88
C ALA A 101 14.10 -21.64 9.36
N ILE A 102 15.00 -20.81 8.81
CA ILE A 102 15.18 -20.68 7.35
C ILE A 102 16.05 -21.82 6.85
N HIS A 103 15.52 -22.60 5.91
CA HIS A 103 16.14 -23.82 5.40
C HIS A 103 16.96 -23.59 4.14
N SER A 104 16.42 -22.83 3.19
CA SER A 104 17.01 -22.67 1.87
C SER A 104 16.93 -21.22 1.41
N VAL A 105 18.03 -20.72 0.84
CA VAL A 105 18.14 -19.39 0.20
C VAL A 105 18.83 -19.58 -1.13
N CYS A 106 18.04 -19.70 -2.20
CA CYS A 106 18.53 -20.09 -3.52
C CYS A 106 18.31 -18.97 -4.53
N VAL A 107 19.34 -18.70 -5.33
CA VAL A 107 19.27 -17.76 -6.47
C VAL A 107 19.86 -18.43 -7.71
N ASP A 108 19.17 -18.26 -8.82
CA ASP A 108 19.57 -18.72 -10.14
C ASP A 108 21.00 -18.24 -10.46
N GLY A 109 21.84 -19.15 -10.95
CA GLY A 109 23.27 -18.91 -11.19
C GLY A 109 23.54 -17.68 -12.06
N ALA A 110 22.72 -17.42 -13.08
CA ALA A 110 22.91 -16.29 -14.00
C ALA A 110 22.58 -14.93 -13.35
N HIS A 111 21.86 -14.95 -12.22
CA HIS A 111 21.34 -13.78 -11.51
C HIS A 111 22.07 -13.52 -10.18
N ARG A 112 23.05 -14.35 -9.82
CA ARG A 112 23.89 -14.15 -8.63
C ARG A 112 24.76 -12.89 -8.79
N ARG A 113 25.20 -12.35 -7.64
CA ARG A 113 26.07 -11.15 -7.54
C ARG A 113 25.46 -9.83 -8.07
N ARG A 114 24.14 -9.80 -8.28
CA ARG A 114 23.38 -8.60 -8.68
C ARG A 114 22.49 -8.03 -7.56
N GLY A 115 22.76 -8.39 -6.31
CA GLY A 115 21.96 -7.96 -5.15
C GLY A 115 20.62 -8.69 -4.95
N LEU A 116 20.25 -9.62 -5.82
CA LEU A 116 18.97 -10.34 -5.77
C LEU A 116 18.75 -11.09 -4.45
N ALA A 117 19.75 -11.80 -3.94
CA ALA A 117 19.63 -12.53 -2.66
C ALA A 117 19.33 -11.60 -1.48
N THR A 118 19.98 -10.43 -1.40
CA THR A 118 19.74 -9.44 -0.34
C THR A 118 18.35 -8.83 -0.45
N ARG A 119 17.90 -8.47 -1.67
CA ARG A 119 16.54 -7.96 -1.91
C ARG A 119 15.48 -8.99 -1.50
N LEU A 120 15.66 -10.24 -1.93
CA LEU A 120 14.77 -11.35 -1.61
C LEU A 120 14.74 -11.64 -0.10
N LEU A 121 15.88 -11.65 0.60
CA LEU A 121 15.93 -11.86 2.05
C LEU A 121 15.22 -10.74 2.82
N ARG A 122 15.40 -9.48 2.43
CA ARG A 122 14.69 -8.36 3.08
C ARG A 122 13.18 -8.42 2.84
N ALA A 123 12.77 -8.70 1.60
CA ALA A 123 11.37 -8.90 1.28
C ALA A 123 10.78 -10.08 2.06
N TYR A 124 11.53 -11.19 2.18
CA TYR A 124 11.16 -12.35 2.96
C TYR A 124 10.95 -12.03 4.42
N LEU A 125 11.91 -11.37 5.07
CA LEU A 125 11.82 -11.01 6.49
C LEU A 125 10.62 -10.09 6.78
N ASN A 126 10.41 -9.07 5.94
CA ASN A 126 9.24 -8.20 6.06
C ASN A 126 7.93 -8.98 5.86
N PHE A 127 7.90 -9.88 4.88
CA PHE A 127 6.74 -10.74 4.61
C PHE A 127 6.42 -11.64 5.81
N VAL A 128 7.39 -12.38 6.35
CA VAL A 128 7.14 -13.28 7.49
C VAL A 128 6.82 -12.53 8.78
N GLN A 129 7.40 -11.35 8.99
CA GLN A 129 7.07 -10.49 10.13
C GLN A 129 5.62 -9.99 10.04
N ALA A 130 5.16 -9.62 8.86
CA ALA A 130 3.80 -9.15 8.65
C ALA A 130 2.75 -10.27 8.70
N THR A 131 3.12 -11.50 8.34
CA THR A 131 2.18 -12.64 8.22
C THR A 131 2.26 -13.64 9.37
N THR A 132 3.26 -13.55 10.25
CA THR A 132 3.43 -14.42 11.41
C THR A 132 3.50 -13.60 12.70
N PRO A 133 2.36 -13.29 13.34
CA PRO A 133 2.33 -12.44 14.54
C PRO A 133 3.14 -12.97 15.73
N SER A 134 3.31 -14.28 15.84
CA SER A 134 4.11 -14.93 16.89
C SER A 134 5.62 -14.86 16.64
N LEU A 135 6.07 -14.34 15.49
CA LEU A 135 7.48 -14.40 15.11
C LEU A 135 8.34 -13.53 16.02
N ARG A 136 9.11 -14.20 16.89
CA ARG A 136 10.09 -13.58 17.78
C ARG A 136 11.43 -13.39 17.08
N GLU A 137 11.85 -14.36 16.29
CA GLU A 137 13.14 -14.31 15.59
C GLU A 137 13.21 -15.29 14.43
N ALA A 138 14.13 -15.03 13.50
CA ALA A 138 14.53 -15.94 12.44
C ALA A 138 15.98 -16.40 12.62
N ARG A 139 16.22 -17.69 12.42
CA ARG A 139 17.55 -18.30 12.47
C ARG A 139 17.85 -19.02 11.16
N LEU A 140 19.12 -18.99 10.77
CA LEU A 140 19.65 -19.78 9.67
C LEU A 140 21.08 -20.18 9.96
N ILE A 141 21.56 -21.20 9.24
CA ILE A 141 22.97 -21.57 9.23
C ILE A 141 23.57 -21.25 7.87
N CYS A 142 24.83 -20.81 7.86
CA CYS A 142 25.57 -20.56 6.64
C CYS A 142 27.04 -20.93 6.73
N LYS A 143 27.69 -21.12 5.57
CA LYS A 143 29.16 -21.22 5.48
C LYS A 143 29.78 -19.84 5.70
N GLN A 144 30.99 -19.80 6.25
CA GLN A 144 31.70 -18.55 6.60
C GLN A 144 31.69 -17.45 5.52
N PRO A 145 31.90 -17.75 4.21
CA PRO A 145 31.90 -16.71 3.17
C PRO A 145 30.55 -16.01 2.95
N LEU A 146 29.45 -16.59 3.44
CA LEU A 146 28.10 -16.05 3.27
C LEU A 146 27.66 -15.16 4.44
N ILE A 147 28.41 -15.09 5.54
CA ILE A 147 28.11 -14.21 6.68
C ILE A 147 27.86 -12.75 6.23
N PRO A 148 28.68 -12.14 5.35
CA PRO A 148 28.43 -10.76 4.90
C PRO A 148 27.13 -10.57 4.11
N LEU A 149 26.67 -11.61 3.39
CA LEU A 149 25.39 -11.56 2.67
C LEU A 149 24.23 -11.43 3.66
N TYR A 150 24.22 -12.28 4.69
CA TYR A 150 23.18 -12.30 5.72
C TYR A 150 23.25 -11.06 6.62
N ALA A 151 24.46 -10.60 6.97
CA ALA A 151 24.63 -9.33 7.68
C ALA A 151 24.07 -8.14 6.89
N GLY A 152 24.28 -8.10 5.56
CA GLY A 152 23.68 -7.08 4.70
C GLY A 152 22.15 -7.15 4.61
N ALA A 153 21.54 -8.29 4.95
CA ALA A 153 20.10 -8.48 5.05
C ALA A 153 19.54 -8.23 6.47
N GLY A 154 20.39 -7.87 7.45
CA GLY A 154 19.99 -7.54 8.82
C GLY A 154 20.30 -8.64 9.86
N PHE A 155 20.92 -9.76 9.49
CA PHE A 155 21.25 -10.81 10.44
C PHE A 155 22.52 -10.49 11.25
N SER A 156 22.52 -10.86 12.52
CA SER A 156 23.68 -10.88 13.41
C SER A 156 24.31 -12.28 13.47
N LEU A 157 25.64 -12.36 13.57
CA LEU A 157 26.35 -13.63 13.73
C LEU A 157 26.33 -14.05 15.21
N LEU A 158 25.93 -15.28 15.49
CA LEU A 158 25.96 -15.85 16.85
C LEU A 158 27.24 -16.63 17.12
N GLY A 159 27.75 -17.33 16.10
CA GLY A 159 28.94 -18.19 16.22
C GLY A 159 28.79 -19.50 15.44
N PRO A 160 29.68 -20.49 15.70
CA PRO A 160 29.59 -21.81 15.11
C PRO A 160 28.27 -22.52 15.48
N SER A 161 27.62 -23.14 14.50
CA SER A 161 26.37 -23.90 14.65
C SER A 161 26.63 -25.28 15.28
N GLU A 162 25.75 -25.70 16.19
CA GLU A 162 25.71 -27.08 16.72
C GLU A 162 25.14 -28.07 15.68
N VAL A 163 24.35 -27.57 14.72
CA VAL A 163 23.81 -28.35 13.59
C VAL A 163 24.90 -28.52 12.54
N VAL A 164 25.27 -29.77 12.26
CA VAL A 164 26.24 -30.15 11.23
C VAL A 164 25.50 -30.70 10.02
N HIS A 165 25.61 -30.01 8.89
CA HIS A 165 25.03 -30.44 7.62
C HIS A 165 26.15 -30.58 6.57
N GLY A 166 26.63 -31.78 6.27
CA GLY A 166 27.80 -31.98 5.41
C GLY A 166 29.15 -31.85 6.13
N LYS A 167 30.23 -31.57 5.38
CA LYS A 167 31.63 -31.71 5.87
C LYS A 167 32.28 -30.44 6.43
N ASP A 168 31.81 -29.26 6.03
CA ASP A 168 32.39 -27.98 6.45
C ASP A 168 31.63 -27.36 7.64
N PRO A 169 32.31 -26.60 8.51
CA PRO A 169 31.66 -25.94 9.65
C PRO A 169 30.65 -24.88 9.20
N TRP A 170 29.53 -24.83 9.91
CA TRP A 170 28.45 -23.86 9.71
C TRP A 170 28.44 -22.83 10.83
N PHE A 171 27.92 -21.65 10.52
CA PHE A 171 27.76 -20.53 11.43
C PHE A 171 26.28 -20.17 11.51
N GLU A 172 25.77 -20.01 12.74
CA GLU A 172 24.38 -19.62 12.97
C GLU A 172 24.24 -18.09 12.96
N MET A 173 23.23 -17.64 12.23
CA MET A 173 22.87 -16.23 12.07
C MET A 173 21.47 -16.01 12.65
N ARG A 174 21.28 -14.88 13.34
CA ARG A 174 20.02 -14.46 13.95
C ARG A 174 19.55 -13.14 13.39
N TRP A 175 18.28 -13.11 12.98
CA TRP A 175 17.53 -11.89 12.78
C TRP A 175 16.41 -11.83 13.81
N ALA A 176 16.15 -10.66 14.37
CA ALA A 176 14.98 -10.42 15.20
C ALA A 176 14.36 -9.10 14.72
N PRO A 177 13.02 -8.94 14.81
CA PRO A 177 12.40 -7.63 14.69
C PRO A 177 13.09 -6.64 15.62
N GLU A 178 13.24 -5.39 15.20
CA GLU A 178 13.62 -4.33 16.13
C GLU A 178 12.51 -4.24 17.18
N GLU A 179 12.78 -4.69 18.41
CA GLU A 179 11.94 -4.35 19.55
C GLU A 179 12.03 -2.83 19.69
N GLU A 180 10.90 -2.13 19.64
CA GLU A 180 10.86 -0.76 20.15
C GLU A 180 11.30 -0.86 21.61
N GLU A 181 12.54 -0.45 21.91
CA GLU A 181 13.00 -0.27 23.28
C GLU A 181 12.03 0.72 23.94
N GLU A 182 11.04 0.20 24.65
CA GLU A 182 10.51 0.92 25.79
C GLU A 182 11.73 1.28 26.65
N GLN A 183 12.09 2.55 26.65
CA GLN A 183 13.15 3.10 27.49
C GLN A 183 12.73 3.00 28.96
N HIS A 184 12.71 1.79 29.51
CA HIS A 184 12.73 1.50 30.93
C HIS A 184 14.18 1.23 31.32
N GLY A 185 14.98 2.29 31.35
CA GLY A 185 16.40 2.27 31.71
C GLY A 185 16.82 3.58 32.36
N SER A 186 16.61 3.66 33.68
CA SER A 186 17.41 4.42 34.66
C SER A 186 18.33 5.54 34.12
N GLY A 187 17.76 6.67 33.70
CA GLY A 187 18.50 7.90 33.40
C GLY A 187 18.19 9.06 34.37
N GLY A 188 17.55 8.74 35.50
CA GLY A 188 16.97 9.71 36.43
C GLY A 188 17.96 10.54 37.24
N ASP A 189 19.25 10.20 37.30
CA ASP A 189 20.16 10.86 38.25
C ASP A 189 21.17 11.86 37.64
N ALA A 190 21.20 12.03 36.31
CA ALA A 190 22.14 12.97 35.68
C ALA A 190 21.48 14.27 35.15
N ALA A 191 20.19 14.22 34.78
CA ALA A 191 19.48 15.38 34.21
C ALA A 191 18.82 16.28 35.26
N GLU A 192 18.71 15.84 36.52
CA GLU A 192 18.17 16.62 37.64
C GLU A 192 19.24 17.44 38.37
N GLN A 193 20.54 17.07 38.23
CA GLN A 193 21.66 17.86 38.78
C GLN A 193 22.13 19.00 37.85
N GLN A 194 21.78 18.97 36.56
CA GLN A 194 22.10 20.06 35.62
C GLN A 194 20.97 21.08 35.44
N ARG A 195 19.72 20.75 35.82
CA ARG A 195 18.61 21.71 35.85
C ARG A 195 18.58 22.59 37.11
N GLN A 196 19.24 22.17 38.21
CA GLN A 196 19.40 23.00 39.42
C GLN A 196 20.62 23.95 39.38
N GLN A 197 21.42 23.97 38.30
CA GLN A 197 22.56 24.89 38.15
C GLN A 197 22.36 26.01 37.11
N GLN A 198 21.27 26.01 36.32
CA GLN A 198 20.97 27.09 35.36
C GLN A 198 19.89 28.09 35.80
N ASP A 199 19.08 27.78 36.82
CA ASP A 199 18.20 28.78 37.48
C ASP A 199 18.92 29.62 38.55
N GLY A 200 20.21 29.37 38.79
CA GLY A 200 21.07 30.14 39.70
C GLY A 200 21.77 31.36 39.07
N GLN A 201 21.59 31.60 37.77
CA GLN A 201 22.37 32.60 37.03
C GLN A 201 21.52 33.54 36.17
N LEU A 202 20.31 33.89 36.61
CA LEU A 202 19.53 35.03 36.09
C LEU A 202 18.90 35.91 37.20
N CYS A 203 19.39 35.80 38.44
CA CYS A 203 19.01 36.69 39.55
C CYS A 203 20.26 37.38 40.13
N GLY A 204 20.89 38.21 39.30
CA GLY A 204 22.17 38.86 39.61
C GLY A 204 22.37 40.21 38.93
N ALA A 205 21.31 40.94 38.63
CA ALA A 205 21.41 42.34 38.19
C ALA A 205 20.05 43.06 38.33
N ALA A 206 19.73 43.51 39.54
CA ALA A 206 18.98 44.76 39.82
C ALA A 206 18.43 44.79 41.26
N VAL A 207 19.32 44.94 42.25
CA VAL A 207 18.92 45.52 43.55
C VAL A 207 20.00 46.50 44.00
N LYS A 208 19.89 47.75 43.52
CA LYS A 208 20.37 48.96 44.21
C LYS A 208 19.42 50.12 43.90
N SER A 209 18.40 50.26 44.75
CA SER A 209 17.85 51.52 45.30
C SER A 209 16.42 51.21 45.75
N ALA A 210 16.22 50.95 47.04
CA ALA A 210 15.81 51.97 48.00
C ALA A 210 14.33 52.38 47.86
N ALA A 211 13.53 51.85 48.78
CA ALA A 211 12.52 52.52 49.60
C ALA A 211 11.59 53.57 48.93
N ALA A 212 10.27 53.32 48.98
CA ALA A 212 9.33 54.06 49.82
C ALA A 212 7.86 53.64 49.59
N SER A 213 7.06 53.77 50.67
CA SER A 213 5.60 53.97 50.70
C SER A 213 4.71 52.73 50.47
N LYS A 214 4.21 52.03 51.51
CA LYS A 214 3.09 52.32 52.45
C LYS A 214 1.68 51.97 51.92
N SER A 215 1.01 51.11 52.72
CA SER A 215 -0.44 50.96 52.98
C SER A 215 -1.32 50.46 51.82
N ALA A 216 -2.42 49.72 51.98
CA ALA A 216 -3.32 49.39 53.09
C ALA A 216 -4.09 48.10 52.68
N THR A 217 -4.17 47.05 53.51
CA THR A 217 -5.35 46.57 54.30
C THR A 217 -6.61 46.12 53.55
N ASP A 218 -7.16 45.03 54.11
CA ASP A 218 -8.54 44.49 54.09
C ASP A 218 -8.88 43.52 52.94
N ALA A 219 -9.00 42.21 53.17
CA ALA A 219 -10.01 41.46 53.94
C ALA A 219 -11.43 41.59 53.37
N ASN A 220 -11.96 40.52 52.73
CA ASN A 220 -13.17 39.87 53.24
C ASN A 220 -13.44 38.49 52.62
N SER A 221 -13.98 37.64 53.48
CA SER A 221 -14.59 36.33 53.22
C SER A 221 -15.96 36.50 52.54
N THR A 222 -16.38 35.53 51.73
CA THR A 222 -17.67 34.80 51.91
C THR A 222 -17.83 33.70 50.86
N ALA A 223 -18.26 32.53 51.31
CA ALA A 223 -18.81 31.44 50.51
C ALA A 223 -20.31 31.66 50.26
N ASP A 224 -20.83 31.30 49.08
CA ASP A 224 -22.09 30.55 48.94
C ASP A 224 -22.23 29.98 47.50
N GLN A 225 -23.08 28.96 47.37
CA GLN A 225 -23.09 27.90 46.35
C GLN A 225 -23.74 28.23 44.96
N PRO A 226 -24.23 27.25 44.13
CA PRO A 226 -23.85 27.10 42.73
C PRO A 226 -24.94 27.56 41.75
N VAL A 227 -24.58 27.87 40.51
CA VAL A 227 -25.57 28.25 39.47
C VAL A 227 -25.39 27.41 38.21
N ALA A 228 -26.40 26.56 38.00
CA ALA A 228 -27.06 26.13 36.76
C ALA A 228 -26.24 25.95 35.46
N VAL A 229 -26.31 24.71 34.99
CA VAL A 229 -26.18 24.25 33.60
C VAL A 229 -27.01 25.12 32.65
N ARG A 230 -26.41 25.55 31.55
CA ARG A 230 -27.12 26.03 30.36
C ARG A 230 -26.63 25.27 29.15
N ASP A 231 -27.56 24.54 28.56
CA ASP A 231 -27.52 24.05 27.18
C ASP A 231 -27.17 25.18 26.21
N THR A 232 -26.24 24.91 25.30
CA THR A 232 -26.13 25.63 24.03
C THR A 232 -26.06 24.62 22.90
N ALA A 233 -27.17 24.50 22.19
CA ALA A 233 -27.32 23.77 20.95
C ALA A 233 -26.39 24.32 19.86
N ALA A 234 -25.83 23.41 19.07
CA ALA A 234 -25.07 23.69 17.86
C ALA A 234 -25.98 24.23 16.73
N PRO A 235 -25.49 25.13 15.86
CA PRO A 235 -26.26 25.65 14.73
C PRO A 235 -26.31 24.65 13.56
N PRO A 236 -27.36 24.68 12.72
CA PRO A 236 -27.54 23.73 11.63
C PRO A 236 -26.68 24.11 10.41
N ALA A 237 -26.19 23.08 9.72
CA ALA A 237 -25.57 23.17 8.41
C ALA A 237 -26.62 23.48 7.32
N GLU A 238 -26.31 24.43 6.45
CA GLU A 238 -27.07 24.69 5.22
C GLU A 238 -26.67 23.71 4.11
N PRO A 239 -27.61 23.32 3.21
CA PRO A 239 -27.35 22.29 2.21
C PRO A 239 -26.67 22.86 0.96
N ALA A 240 -25.64 22.14 0.48
CA ALA A 240 -25.10 22.34 -0.86
C ALA A 240 -26.08 21.78 -1.90
N ALA A 241 -26.39 22.59 -2.90
CA ALA A 241 -27.35 22.29 -3.96
C ALA A 241 -26.75 21.40 -5.07
N ASP A 242 -27.64 20.58 -5.63
CA ASP A 242 -27.51 19.77 -6.84
C ASP A 242 -26.83 20.47 -8.02
N ALA A 243 -25.99 19.73 -8.75
CA ALA A 243 -25.78 19.94 -10.17
C ALA A 243 -25.47 18.61 -10.87
N ALA A 244 -26.52 17.99 -11.42
CA ALA A 244 -26.41 16.95 -12.45
C ALA A 244 -27.19 17.38 -13.71
N ALA A 245 -26.50 17.26 -14.86
CA ALA A 245 -26.98 17.08 -16.25
C ALA A 245 -27.91 18.12 -16.92
N ALA A 246 -27.47 18.68 -18.06
CA ALA A 246 -27.95 18.29 -19.40
C ALA A 246 -27.57 19.32 -20.50
N ALA A 247 -27.26 18.78 -21.68
CA ALA A 247 -26.93 19.47 -22.93
C ALA A 247 -28.12 20.15 -23.62
N ALA A 248 -27.84 21.19 -24.44
CA ALA A 248 -28.26 21.34 -25.86
C ALA A 248 -28.37 22.81 -26.33
N GLY A 249 -27.56 23.16 -27.35
CA GLY A 249 -27.96 23.89 -28.56
C GLY A 249 -28.31 25.38 -28.51
N ALA A 250 -27.46 26.22 -29.10
CA ALA A 250 -27.90 27.38 -29.88
C ALA A 250 -26.91 27.70 -31.01
N ASP A 251 -27.46 27.69 -32.21
CA ASP A 251 -26.86 27.94 -33.52
C ASP A 251 -26.57 29.44 -33.74
N GLY A 252 -25.52 29.77 -34.50
CA GLY A 252 -25.09 31.15 -34.70
C GLY A 252 -23.90 31.27 -35.66
N GLY A 253 -24.13 31.00 -36.94
CA GLY A 253 -23.12 31.11 -38.00
C GLY A 253 -22.55 32.52 -38.21
N GLY A 254 -21.22 32.59 -38.30
CA GLY A 254 -20.43 33.70 -38.80
C GLY A 254 -19.14 33.14 -39.40
N ALA A 255 -18.90 33.42 -40.68
CA ALA A 255 -17.96 32.72 -41.53
C ALA A 255 -16.47 33.06 -41.27
N SER A 256 -15.67 32.00 -41.31
CA SER A 256 -14.30 31.89 -41.85
C SER A 256 -13.22 32.84 -41.32
N GLU A 257 -12.55 32.39 -40.26
CA GLU A 257 -11.09 32.24 -40.28
C GLU A 257 -10.84 30.73 -40.15
N GLU A 258 -10.15 30.12 -41.11
CA GLU A 258 -9.67 28.74 -40.98
C GLU A 258 -8.59 28.76 -39.89
N ASP A 259 -9.04 28.64 -38.65
CA ASP A 259 -8.20 28.33 -37.51
C ASP A 259 -7.79 26.86 -37.68
N ASP A 260 -6.49 26.62 -37.79
CA ASP A 260 -5.86 25.32 -37.71
C ASP A 260 -5.98 24.82 -36.25
N SER A 261 -7.21 24.60 -35.79
CA SER A 261 -7.49 23.99 -34.50
C SER A 261 -7.38 22.48 -34.70
N GLY A 262 -6.14 21.99 -34.85
CA GLY A 262 -5.86 20.59 -34.57
C GLY A 262 -6.47 20.28 -33.20
N GLU A 263 -7.26 19.21 -33.10
CA GLU A 263 -7.78 18.75 -31.81
C GLU A 263 -6.57 18.43 -30.92
N TRP A 264 -6.23 19.34 -30.01
CA TRP A 264 -5.19 19.12 -29.02
C TRP A 264 -5.74 18.12 -28.02
N LEU A 265 -5.05 17.00 -27.81
CA LEU A 265 -5.42 16.03 -26.78
C LEU A 265 -5.32 16.71 -25.41
N GLU A 266 -6.44 16.86 -24.72
CA GLU A 266 -6.47 17.38 -23.34
C GLU A 266 -5.81 16.36 -22.40
N LEU A 267 -4.82 16.82 -21.63
CA LEU A 267 -4.12 16.00 -20.64
C LEU A 267 -4.80 16.13 -19.27
N PRO A 268 -4.99 15.02 -18.53
CA PRO A 268 -5.72 15.02 -17.27
C PRO A 268 -4.89 15.65 -16.16
N GLU A 269 -5.55 16.37 -15.25
CA GLU A 269 -4.96 16.72 -13.96
C GLU A 269 -4.74 15.46 -13.10
N ALA A 270 -3.84 15.54 -12.12
CA ALA A 270 -3.61 14.44 -11.19
C ALA A 270 -4.80 14.32 -10.22
N GLN A 271 -5.42 13.14 -10.20
CA GLN A 271 -6.52 12.77 -9.33
C GLN A 271 -6.10 11.60 -8.43
N HIS A 272 -5.88 11.91 -7.15
CA HIS A 272 -5.42 10.91 -6.16
C HIS A 272 -6.56 10.19 -5.43
N VAL A 273 -7.81 10.56 -5.70
CA VAL A 273 -9.01 9.94 -5.12
C VAL A 273 -10.07 9.81 -6.22
N LEU A 274 -10.54 8.59 -6.44
CA LEU A 274 -11.65 8.22 -7.31
C LEU A 274 -12.82 7.75 -6.44
N LEU A 275 -14.02 8.21 -6.77
CA LEU A 275 -15.23 7.93 -5.99
C LEU A 275 -16.27 7.33 -6.92
N GLU A 276 -16.67 6.10 -6.64
CA GLU A 276 -17.71 5.38 -7.40
C GLU A 276 -18.93 5.18 -6.51
N PRO A 277 -20.00 5.97 -6.69
CA PRO A 277 -21.26 5.76 -5.98
C PRO A 277 -21.96 4.50 -6.49
N ASP A 278 -22.83 3.92 -5.66
CA ASP A 278 -23.67 2.77 -6.02
C ASP A 278 -22.89 1.59 -6.63
N PHE A 279 -21.69 1.34 -6.10
CA PHE A 279 -20.70 0.46 -6.71
C PHE A 279 -21.15 -1.01 -6.79
N LEU A 280 -21.70 -1.56 -5.72
CA LEU A 280 -21.96 -2.99 -5.59
C LEU A 280 -23.45 -3.29 -5.44
N ASP A 281 -24.00 -4.09 -6.34
CA ASP A 281 -25.43 -4.40 -6.34
C ASP A 281 -25.86 -5.33 -5.19
N VAL A 282 -24.92 -6.11 -4.62
CA VAL A 282 -25.11 -6.94 -3.42
C VAL A 282 -24.80 -6.25 -2.10
N ALA A 283 -24.48 -4.96 -2.09
CA ALA A 283 -24.24 -4.22 -0.86
C ALA A 283 -25.38 -4.32 0.17
N PRO A 284 -26.69 -4.28 -0.22
CA PRO A 284 -27.79 -4.51 0.73
C PRO A 284 -27.73 -5.90 1.40
N GLN A 285 -27.39 -6.95 0.65
CA GLN A 285 -27.31 -8.33 1.13
C GLN A 285 -26.11 -8.51 2.06
N LEU A 286 -24.95 -7.94 1.71
CA LEU A 286 -23.78 -7.92 2.60
C LEU A 286 -24.12 -7.21 3.91
N ARG A 287 -24.77 -6.04 3.84
CA ARG A 287 -25.17 -5.31 5.04
C ARG A 287 -26.20 -6.06 5.88
N ALA A 288 -27.19 -6.69 5.25
CA ALA A 288 -28.19 -7.50 5.96
C ALA A 288 -27.56 -8.71 6.65
N HIS A 289 -26.60 -9.37 6.01
CA HIS A 289 -25.84 -10.47 6.61
C HIS A 289 -25.00 -9.99 7.79
N TYR A 290 -24.35 -8.82 7.68
CA TYR A 290 -23.68 -8.18 8.81
C TYR A 290 -24.66 -7.94 9.97
N ASP A 291 -25.78 -7.26 9.73
CA ASP A 291 -26.76 -6.94 10.77
C ASP A 291 -27.32 -8.21 11.45
N GLU A 292 -27.59 -9.29 10.71
CA GLU A 292 -28.04 -10.56 11.31
C GLU A 292 -26.98 -11.17 12.24
N ARG A 293 -25.72 -11.15 11.79
CA ARG A 293 -24.57 -11.73 12.50
C ARG A 293 -24.28 -10.99 13.81
N VAL A 294 -24.29 -9.66 13.79
CA VAL A 294 -23.98 -8.85 14.98
C VAL A 294 -25.21 -8.49 15.83
N GLY A 295 -26.42 -8.55 15.29
CA GLY A 295 -27.60 -7.92 15.90
C GLY A 295 -28.16 -8.59 17.15
N ASN A 296 -27.81 -9.86 17.42
CA ASN A 296 -28.18 -10.52 18.69
C ASN A 296 -26.93 -11.00 19.44
N PRO A 297 -26.38 -10.20 20.37
CA PRO A 297 -25.16 -10.55 21.09
C PRO A 297 -25.30 -11.77 22.01
N LEU A 298 -26.53 -12.21 22.29
CA LEU A 298 -26.81 -13.39 23.12
C LEU A 298 -26.99 -14.66 22.28
N ARG A 299 -27.08 -14.55 20.94
CA ARG A 299 -27.20 -15.70 20.04
C ARG A 299 -25.83 -16.35 19.88
N THR A 300 -25.72 -17.60 20.30
CA THR A 300 -24.55 -18.42 20.01
C THR A 300 -24.76 -19.16 18.69
N SER A 301 -23.72 -19.21 17.87
CA SER A 301 -23.72 -19.96 16.63
C SER A 301 -22.42 -20.76 16.47
N SER A 302 -22.45 -21.82 15.66
CA SER A 302 -21.30 -22.69 15.43
C SER A 302 -20.24 -22.06 14.54
N ASP A 303 -20.66 -21.11 13.71
CA ASP A 303 -19.85 -20.23 12.87
C ASP A 303 -19.34 -19.05 13.70
N ARG A 304 -18.39 -19.34 14.59
CA ARG A 304 -17.64 -18.33 15.31
C ARG A 304 -16.54 -17.77 14.41
N PHE A 305 -16.44 -16.45 14.36
CA PHE A 305 -15.39 -15.72 13.69
C PHE A 305 -14.70 -14.82 14.71
N VAL A 306 -13.39 -14.65 14.56
CA VAL A 306 -12.58 -13.82 15.44
C VAL A 306 -12.55 -12.42 14.84
N TRP A 307 -13.01 -11.45 15.62
CA TRP A 307 -12.67 -10.05 15.38
C TRP A 307 -11.30 -9.80 15.99
N ASP A 308 -10.37 -9.39 15.15
CA ASP A 308 -9.10 -8.89 15.61
C ASP A 308 -9.34 -7.48 16.15
N HIS A 309 -9.20 -7.31 17.47
CA HIS A 309 -9.08 -5.99 18.05
C HIS A 309 -7.69 -5.46 17.72
N TRP A 310 -7.61 -4.73 16.62
CA TRP A 310 -6.36 -4.18 16.14
C TRP A 310 -6.08 -2.87 16.86
N HIS A 311 -5.42 -2.99 18.01
CA HIS A 311 -5.02 -1.87 18.84
C HIS A 311 -3.51 -1.73 18.84
N VAL A 312 -3.03 -0.64 18.25
CA VAL A 312 -1.65 -0.18 18.34
C VAL A 312 -1.69 1.18 19.03
N PRO A 313 -1.16 1.32 20.25
CA PRO A 313 -1.21 2.56 21.02
C PRO A 313 -0.81 3.78 20.18
N GLY A 314 -1.63 4.83 20.21
CA GLY A 314 -1.39 6.05 19.42
C GLY A 314 -1.71 5.94 17.93
N GLN A 315 -1.71 4.74 17.34
CA GLN A 315 -1.81 4.54 15.89
C GLN A 315 -3.15 3.93 15.45
N TYR A 316 -3.47 2.70 15.84
CA TYR A 316 -4.65 1.98 15.35
C TYR A 316 -5.57 1.61 16.50
N ASN A 317 -6.88 1.74 16.29
CA ASN A 317 -7.88 1.15 17.16
C ASN A 317 -9.11 0.81 16.32
N LEU A 318 -9.26 -0.45 15.92
CA LEU A 318 -10.45 -0.90 15.18
C LEU A 318 -10.70 -2.39 15.38
N LEU A 319 -11.86 -2.84 14.92
CA LEU A 319 -12.21 -4.25 14.86
C LEU A 319 -12.24 -4.68 13.39
N ARG A 320 -11.49 -5.73 13.06
CA ARG A 320 -11.44 -6.28 11.69
C ARG A 320 -11.51 -7.80 11.66
N THR A 321 -11.90 -8.34 10.50
CA THR A 321 -11.89 -9.77 10.22
C THR A 321 -11.79 -10.00 8.70
N PRO A 322 -11.25 -11.12 8.21
CA PRO A 322 -11.25 -11.41 6.77
C PRO A 322 -12.68 -11.49 6.23
N ALA A 323 -12.98 -10.74 5.15
CA ALA A 323 -14.34 -10.68 4.60
C ALA A 323 -14.80 -12.03 4.03
N SER A 324 -13.88 -12.81 3.43
CA SER A 324 -14.14 -14.15 2.88
C SER A 324 -14.56 -15.17 3.94
N ALA A 325 -14.13 -15.00 5.19
CA ALA A 325 -14.54 -15.85 6.31
C ALA A 325 -15.87 -15.40 6.93
N PHE A 326 -16.24 -14.13 6.77
CA PHE A 326 -17.43 -13.54 7.39
C PHE A 326 -18.69 -13.71 6.52
N PHE A 327 -18.58 -13.44 5.21
CA PHE A 327 -19.68 -13.48 4.26
C PHE A 327 -19.87 -14.87 3.64
N PRO A 328 -21.09 -15.22 3.20
CA PRO A 328 -21.31 -16.42 2.38
C PRO A 328 -20.47 -16.35 1.10
N PRO A 329 -19.93 -17.49 0.62
CA PRO A 329 -19.11 -17.52 -0.59
C PRO A 329 -19.78 -16.82 -1.78
N GLU A 330 -21.09 -17.04 -1.99
CA GLU A 330 -21.81 -16.45 -3.12
C GLU A 330 -21.90 -14.92 -3.07
N LEU A 331 -21.86 -14.32 -1.87
CA LEU A 331 -21.82 -12.85 -1.73
C LEU A 331 -20.39 -12.32 -1.81
N TYR A 332 -19.42 -13.06 -1.29
CA TYR A 332 -18.02 -12.69 -1.36
C TYR A 332 -17.49 -12.74 -2.80
N ASP A 333 -17.81 -13.80 -3.56
CA ASP A 333 -17.39 -13.96 -4.96
C ASP A 333 -17.89 -12.78 -5.80
N ARG A 334 -19.14 -12.34 -5.58
CA ARG A 334 -19.71 -11.17 -6.28
C ARG A 334 -19.03 -9.84 -5.91
N LEU A 335 -18.60 -9.69 -4.66
CA LEU A 335 -17.81 -8.54 -4.22
C LEU A 335 -16.43 -8.55 -4.88
N GLU A 336 -15.76 -9.70 -4.88
CA GLU A 336 -14.44 -9.90 -5.47
C GLU A 336 -14.46 -9.68 -6.98
N ASP A 337 -15.41 -10.28 -7.70
CA ASP A 337 -15.62 -10.11 -9.13
C ASP A 337 -15.81 -8.64 -9.51
N ALA A 338 -16.67 -7.92 -8.77
CA ALA A 338 -16.95 -6.50 -9.04
C ALA A 338 -15.71 -5.62 -8.83
N LEU A 339 -14.91 -5.90 -7.78
CA LEU A 339 -13.65 -5.20 -7.53
C LEU A 339 -12.64 -5.53 -8.64
N VAL A 340 -12.42 -6.80 -8.97
CA VAL A 340 -11.49 -7.21 -10.04
C VAL A 340 -11.88 -6.59 -11.38
N GLU A 341 -13.16 -6.62 -11.77
CA GLU A 341 -13.66 -5.99 -13.00
C GLU A 341 -13.39 -4.49 -13.00
N TYR A 342 -13.63 -3.80 -11.88
CA TYR A 342 -13.29 -2.38 -11.74
C TYR A 342 -11.78 -2.13 -11.88
N GLY A 343 -10.97 -2.96 -11.21
CA GLY A 343 -9.52 -2.92 -11.28
C GLY A 343 -9.01 -3.05 -12.71
N GLU A 344 -9.49 -4.06 -13.46
CA GLU A 344 -9.10 -4.30 -14.85
C GLU A 344 -9.55 -3.17 -15.78
N ARG A 345 -10.80 -2.72 -15.63
CA ARG A 345 -11.42 -1.77 -16.54
C ARG A 345 -10.95 -0.33 -16.32
N VAL A 346 -10.76 0.09 -15.07
CA VAL A 346 -10.51 1.49 -14.69
C VAL A 346 -9.07 1.72 -14.26
N LEU A 347 -8.49 0.81 -13.48
CA LEU A 347 -7.17 1.01 -12.86
C LEU A 347 -6.04 0.28 -13.60
N GLY A 348 -6.35 -0.66 -14.49
CA GLY A 348 -5.38 -1.56 -15.11
C GLY A 348 -4.76 -2.54 -14.10
N CYS A 349 -5.46 -2.87 -13.02
CA CYS A 349 -5.00 -3.81 -11.99
C CYS A 349 -5.78 -5.12 -12.08
N ARG A 350 -5.07 -6.24 -12.30
CA ARG A 350 -5.73 -7.56 -12.50
C ARG A 350 -5.91 -8.38 -11.22
N GLY A 351 -5.43 -7.88 -10.09
CA GLY A 351 -5.57 -8.55 -8.81
C GLY A 351 -6.00 -7.59 -7.71
N ILE A 352 -6.47 -8.16 -6.61
CA ILE A 352 -6.69 -7.45 -5.35
C ILE A 352 -6.03 -8.20 -4.20
N SER A 353 -5.71 -7.48 -3.12
CA SER A 353 -5.34 -8.12 -1.86
C SER A 353 -6.54 -8.85 -1.24
N PRO A 354 -6.32 -9.72 -0.23
CA PRO A 354 -7.42 -10.19 0.62
C PRO A 354 -8.23 -9.01 1.17
N VAL A 355 -9.56 -9.11 1.11
CA VAL A 355 -10.46 -8.05 1.55
C VAL A 355 -10.71 -8.17 3.06
N TRP A 356 -10.53 -7.06 3.77
CA TRP A 356 -10.84 -6.94 5.19
C TRP A 356 -12.20 -6.30 5.40
N LEU A 357 -13.02 -6.90 6.26
CA LEU A 357 -14.19 -6.26 6.83
C LEU A 357 -13.78 -5.57 8.13
N SER A 358 -14.19 -4.32 8.32
CA SER A 358 -13.95 -3.58 9.56
C SER A 358 -15.16 -2.79 9.99
N TYR A 359 -15.35 -2.68 11.30
CA TYR A 359 -16.28 -1.72 11.86
C TYR A 359 -15.64 -0.83 12.93
N TYR A 360 -16.19 0.37 13.05
CA TYR A 360 -15.67 1.42 13.92
C TYR A 360 -16.80 1.92 14.80
N VAL A 361 -16.62 1.72 16.09
CA VAL A 361 -17.44 2.24 17.18
C VAL A 361 -16.68 3.36 17.89
N ASP A 362 -17.25 3.90 18.96
CA ASP A 362 -16.64 4.95 19.78
C ASP A 362 -15.18 4.64 20.14
N GLY A 363 -14.30 5.62 19.90
CA GLY A 363 -12.85 5.54 20.10
C GLY A 363 -12.08 4.84 18.99
N CYS A 364 -12.75 4.20 18.02
CA CYS A 364 -12.07 3.58 16.89
C CYS A 364 -11.50 4.65 15.94
N ARG A 365 -10.29 4.44 15.45
CA ARG A 365 -9.58 5.33 14.52
C ARG A 365 -8.47 4.59 13.78
N GLN A 366 -7.96 5.24 12.74
CA GLN A 366 -6.63 4.95 12.20
C GLN A 366 -5.83 6.25 12.16
N GLY A 367 -4.63 6.24 12.73
CA GLY A 367 -3.66 7.33 12.67
C GLY A 367 -3.12 7.51 11.26
N TRP A 368 -2.32 8.55 11.05
CA TRP A 368 -1.69 8.79 9.75
C TRP A 368 -0.70 7.67 9.40
N HIS A 369 -0.84 7.10 8.22
CA HIS A 369 0.02 6.03 7.69
C HIS A 369 0.01 6.04 6.16
N SER A 370 0.90 5.30 5.54
CA SER A 370 0.92 5.08 4.09
C SER A 370 1.30 3.64 3.81
N ASP A 371 0.56 3.01 2.91
CA ASP A 371 0.61 1.57 2.67
C ASP A 371 1.14 1.27 1.26
N ALA A 372 2.12 2.09 0.83
CA ALA A 372 2.75 2.03 -0.48
C ALA A 372 3.24 0.64 -0.95
N PRO A 373 3.69 -0.29 -0.10
CA PRO A 373 4.17 -1.60 -0.56
C PRO A 373 3.08 -2.55 -1.07
N HIS A 374 1.80 -2.31 -0.75
CA HIS A 374 0.74 -3.29 -0.95
C HIS A 374 0.09 -3.24 -2.34
N GLY A 375 0.15 -2.09 -3.02
CA GLY A 375 -0.38 -1.90 -4.36
C GLY A 375 -0.48 -0.42 -4.73
N PRO A 376 -0.67 -0.09 -6.01
CA PRO A 376 -0.75 1.30 -6.46
C PRO A 376 -1.97 2.06 -5.93
N PHE A 377 -3.08 1.34 -5.69
CA PHE A 377 -4.33 1.93 -5.21
C PHE A 377 -4.88 1.18 -4.01
N ALA A 378 -5.14 1.90 -2.94
CA ALA A 378 -5.92 1.41 -1.80
C ALA A 378 -7.41 1.65 -2.07
N PHE A 379 -8.28 0.83 -1.49
CA PHE A 379 -9.72 1.02 -1.61
C PHE A 379 -10.47 0.84 -0.29
N VAL A 380 -11.60 1.55 -0.19
CA VAL A 380 -12.58 1.42 0.88
C VAL A 380 -13.97 1.40 0.24
N LEU A 381 -14.66 0.27 0.32
CA LEU A 381 -16.08 0.13 -0.03
C LEU A 381 -16.93 0.24 1.24
N SER A 382 -17.85 1.20 1.28
CA SER A 382 -18.65 1.45 2.48
C SER A 382 -19.99 0.71 2.48
N LEU A 383 -20.26 0.03 3.60
CA LEU A 383 -21.57 -0.50 3.98
C LEU A 383 -22.20 0.35 5.10
N THR A 384 -21.71 1.57 5.30
CA THR A 384 -22.15 2.46 6.37
C THR A 384 -23.45 3.16 5.97
N ARG A 385 -24.45 3.15 6.86
CA ARG A 385 -25.68 3.93 6.69
C ARG A 385 -25.40 5.40 7.07
N TRP A 386 -24.57 6.06 6.28
CA TRP A 386 -23.96 7.35 6.64
C TRP A 386 -24.98 8.45 6.96
N ASP A 387 -26.08 8.52 6.20
CA ASP A 387 -27.11 9.53 6.39
C ASP A 387 -27.99 9.29 7.64
N GLN A 388 -27.96 8.07 8.17
CA GLN A 388 -28.69 7.67 9.37
C GLN A 388 -27.79 7.54 10.60
N ARG A 389 -26.50 7.89 10.46
CA ARG A 389 -25.50 7.66 11.51
C ARG A 389 -25.82 8.46 12.77
N ARG A 390 -25.45 7.89 13.91
CA ARG A 390 -25.59 8.50 15.24
C ARG A 390 -24.24 8.80 15.90
N PHE A 391 -23.16 8.73 15.12
CA PHE A 391 -21.79 9.04 15.52
C PHE A 391 -21.23 10.19 14.69
N SER A 392 -20.15 10.80 15.16
CA SER A 392 -19.33 11.74 14.41
C SER A 392 -17.96 11.16 14.09
N GLY A 393 -17.26 11.73 13.10
CA GLY A 393 -16.00 11.18 12.58
C GLY A 393 -16.20 9.98 11.67
N GLY A 394 -15.13 9.22 11.43
CA GLY A 394 -15.12 8.06 10.54
C GLY A 394 -14.88 8.36 9.06
N GLU A 395 -14.66 9.62 8.68
CA GLU A 395 -14.19 9.97 7.34
C GLU A 395 -12.78 9.40 7.10
N THR A 396 -12.52 8.94 5.87
CA THR A 396 -11.17 8.66 5.41
C THR A 396 -10.50 10.00 5.09
N ALA A 397 -9.38 10.31 5.75
CA ALA A 397 -8.63 11.53 5.53
C ALA A 397 -7.37 11.23 4.73
N LEU A 398 -7.05 12.07 3.73
CA LEU A 398 -5.81 11.98 2.95
C LEU A 398 -5.11 13.32 3.00
N LEU A 399 -3.78 13.33 3.21
CA LEU A 399 -3.01 14.54 3.01
C LEU A 399 -3.05 14.93 1.52
N GLN A 400 -3.24 16.21 1.25
CA GLN A 400 -3.14 16.69 -0.13
C GLN A 400 -1.69 16.64 -0.62
N PRO A 401 -1.43 16.29 -1.90
CA PRO A 401 -0.07 16.12 -2.42
C PRO A 401 0.84 17.33 -2.18
N TRP A 402 0.30 18.55 -2.32
CA TRP A 402 1.07 19.79 -2.12
C TRP A 402 1.58 19.96 -0.68
N VAL A 403 0.93 19.34 0.32
CA VAL A 403 1.40 19.36 1.72
C VAL A 403 2.71 18.59 1.87
N LEU A 404 2.93 17.56 1.05
CA LEU A 404 4.18 16.79 1.04
C LEU A 404 5.37 17.59 0.47
N ASP A 405 5.10 18.75 -0.14
CA ASP A 405 6.09 19.72 -0.61
C ASP A 405 5.74 21.15 -0.14
N TYR A 406 5.31 21.25 1.11
CA TYR A 406 4.73 22.46 1.70
C TYR A 406 5.57 23.73 1.48
N TRP A 407 6.89 23.64 1.65
CA TRP A 407 7.78 24.80 1.60
C TRP A 407 7.95 25.40 0.21
N ARG A 408 7.65 24.66 -0.86
CA ARG A 408 7.74 25.18 -2.23
C ARG A 408 6.72 26.29 -2.48
N GLY A 409 5.50 26.13 -1.95
CA GLY A 409 4.39 27.06 -2.11
C GLY A 409 4.13 27.96 -0.90
N PHE A 410 5.00 27.93 0.11
CA PHE A 410 4.76 28.61 1.38
C PHE A 410 4.68 30.14 1.22
N ASP A 411 3.57 30.72 1.67
CA ASP A 411 3.38 32.17 1.78
C ASP A 411 3.15 32.55 3.24
N PRO A 412 4.06 33.29 3.91
CA PRO A 412 3.92 33.66 5.32
C PRO A 412 2.73 34.60 5.59
N ARG A 413 2.04 35.09 4.54
CA ARG A 413 0.85 35.95 4.66
C ARG A 413 -0.46 35.16 4.61
N ARG A 414 -0.42 33.85 4.29
CA ARG A 414 -1.59 32.99 4.18
C ARG A 414 -1.62 32.01 5.36
N GLY A 415 -2.74 31.98 6.08
CA GLY A 415 -3.01 30.91 7.05
C GLY A 415 -3.34 29.60 6.34
N THR A 416 -3.08 28.48 7.01
CA THR A 416 -3.42 27.15 6.51
C THR A 416 -4.23 26.38 7.54
N GLU A 417 -5.36 25.82 7.11
CA GLU A 417 -6.32 25.12 7.98
C GLU A 417 -6.60 23.71 7.46
N THR A 418 -7.18 22.85 8.31
CA THR A 418 -7.46 21.44 8.00
C THR A 418 -8.10 21.20 6.63
N PRO A 419 -9.19 21.91 6.22
CA PRO A 419 -9.84 21.65 4.93
C PRO A 419 -8.95 21.93 3.71
N GLN A 420 -7.84 22.65 3.89
CA GLN A 420 -6.86 22.91 2.83
C GLN A 420 -5.77 21.82 2.83
N LEU A 421 -5.43 21.30 4.01
CA LEU A 421 -4.37 20.30 4.19
C LEU A 421 -4.81 18.90 3.82
N ILE A 422 -6.08 18.58 4.05
CA ILE A 422 -6.58 17.21 3.93
C ILE A 422 -7.82 17.15 3.05
N THR A 423 -7.90 16.08 2.27
CA THR A 423 -9.14 15.64 1.62
C THR A 423 -9.85 14.70 2.57
N LEU A 424 -11.08 15.04 2.97
CA LEU A 424 -11.95 14.17 3.76
C LEU A 424 -12.97 13.50 2.86
N VAL A 425 -13.03 12.17 2.92
CA VAL A 425 -13.97 11.34 2.17
C VAL A 425 -14.92 10.66 3.16
N PRO A 426 -16.21 11.07 3.20
CA PRO A 426 -17.20 10.38 4.02
C PRO A 426 -17.44 8.97 3.45
N PRO A 427 -17.58 7.93 4.28
CA PRO A 427 -17.90 6.58 3.83
C PRO A 427 -19.38 6.46 3.47
N LEU A 428 -19.82 7.10 2.38
CA LEU A 428 -21.21 7.08 1.93
C LEU A 428 -21.67 5.67 1.60
N TRP A 429 -22.97 5.40 1.76
CA TRP A 429 -23.53 4.08 1.49
C TRP A 429 -23.20 3.60 0.07
N ASN A 430 -22.71 2.36 -0.05
CA ASN A 430 -22.36 1.71 -1.31
C ASN A 430 -21.38 2.50 -2.21
N GLN A 431 -20.57 3.37 -1.61
CA GLN A 431 -19.52 4.08 -2.32
C GLN A 431 -18.21 3.30 -2.24
N LEU A 432 -17.59 3.05 -3.39
CA LEU A 432 -16.19 2.65 -3.47
C LEU A 432 -15.32 3.91 -3.55
N THR A 433 -14.47 4.08 -2.55
CA THR A 433 -13.40 5.08 -2.55
C THR A 433 -12.11 4.38 -2.94
N VAL A 434 -11.49 4.80 -4.04
CA VAL A 434 -10.17 4.34 -4.46
C VAL A 434 -9.20 5.50 -4.36
N PHE A 435 -8.02 5.28 -3.81
CA PHE A 435 -7.06 6.35 -3.64
C PHE A 435 -5.61 5.89 -3.76
N ASP A 436 -4.74 6.85 -4.01
CA ASP A 436 -3.31 6.67 -4.11
C ASP A 436 -2.72 6.18 -2.77
N GLY A 437 -2.29 4.91 -2.73
CA GLY A 437 -1.78 4.27 -1.51
C GLY A 437 -0.48 4.88 -0.97
N ARG A 438 0.19 5.73 -1.77
CA ARG A 438 1.41 6.43 -1.38
C ARG A 438 1.14 7.65 -0.51
N LEU A 439 -0.05 8.25 -0.62
CA LEU A 439 -0.38 9.42 0.17
C LEU A 439 -0.62 9.02 1.63
N PRO A 440 -0.06 9.76 2.60
CA PRO A 440 -0.42 9.55 3.99
C PRO A 440 -1.92 9.77 4.20
N HIS A 441 -2.57 8.78 4.79
CA HIS A 441 -4.00 8.74 5.02
C HIS A 441 -4.34 8.22 6.42
N SER A 442 -5.58 8.43 6.86
CA SER A 442 -6.06 8.12 8.19
C SER A 442 -7.58 7.87 8.18
N VAL A 443 -8.14 7.40 9.30
CA VAL A 443 -9.59 7.39 9.55
C VAL A 443 -9.87 8.22 10.79
N GLN A 444 -10.68 9.26 10.63
CA GLN A 444 -11.08 10.15 11.73
C GLN A 444 -11.70 9.33 12.87
N GLN A 445 -11.39 9.71 14.10
CA GLN A 445 -11.89 8.99 15.27
C GLN A 445 -13.42 9.00 15.29
N VAL A 446 -14.01 7.82 15.43
CA VAL A 446 -15.46 7.68 15.59
C VAL A 446 -15.82 8.01 17.04
N GLU A 447 -16.82 8.88 17.23
CA GLU A 447 -17.30 9.30 18.55
C GLU A 447 -18.83 9.18 18.65
N GLY A 448 -19.31 8.61 19.76
CA GLY A 448 -20.71 8.68 20.19
C GLY A 448 -21.50 7.37 20.18
N MET A 449 -21.05 6.30 19.50
CA MET A 449 -21.81 5.03 19.40
C MET A 449 -20.96 3.79 19.65
N HIS A 450 -21.37 2.95 20.61
CA HIS A 450 -20.75 1.65 20.87
C HIS A 450 -21.45 0.46 20.21
N ASP A 451 -22.66 0.66 19.68
CA ASP A 451 -23.44 -0.40 19.04
C ASP A 451 -22.86 -0.72 17.65
N PRO A 452 -22.39 -1.96 17.39
CA PRO A 452 -21.85 -2.34 16.08
C PRO A 452 -22.88 -2.24 14.94
N LEU A 453 -24.19 -2.30 15.24
CA LEU A 453 -25.24 -2.07 14.22
C LEU A 453 -25.26 -0.63 13.70
N GLU A 454 -24.81 0.31 14.52
CA GLU A 454 -24.79 1.75 14.25
C GLU A 454 -23.38 2.24 13.86
N ALA A 455 -22.42 1.33 13.74
CA ALA A 455 -21.02 1.62 13.45
C ALA A 455 -20.79 2.10 12.00
N ARG A 456 -19.63 2.71 11.75
CA ARG A 456 -19.05 2.76 10.40
C ARG A 456 -18.61 1.35 10.03
N VAL A 457 -19.12 0.82 8.93
CA VAL A 457 -18.81 -0.53 8.43
C VAL A 457 -18.26 -0.42 7.02
N VAL A 458 -17.07 -0.95 6.80
CA VAL A 458 -16.36 -0.85 5.52
C VAL A 458 -15.63 -2.15 5.17
N LEU A 459 -15.50 -2.38 3.87
CA LEU A 459 -14.63 -3.36 3.24
C LEU A 459 -13.41 -2.62 2.68
N HIS A 460 -12.21 -3.13 2.88
CA HIS A 460 -11.00 -2.45 2.40
C HIS A 460 -9.88 -3.41 2.01
N GLY A 461 -8.97 -2.91 1.18
CA GLY A 461 -7.84 -3.65 0.63
C GLY A 461 -7.09 -2.81 -0.41
N TRP A 462 -6.35 -3.49 -1.28
CA TRP A 462 -5.55 -2.87 -2.34
C TRP A 462 -5.83 -3.51 -3.69
N PHE A 463 -5.84 -2.68 -4.75
CA PHE A 463 -5.66 -3.16 -6.11
C PHE A 463 -4.19 -3.43 -6.37
N THR A 464 -3.90 -4.54 -7.03
CA THR A 464 -2.55 -5.09 -7.22
C THR A 464 -2.37 -5.57 -8.65
N GLN A 465 -1.13 -5.94 -9.00
CA GLN A 465 -0.79 -6.49 -10.33
C GLN A 465 -1.19 -5.56 -11.48
N PRO A 466 -0.60 -4.35 -11.56
CA PRO A 466 -0.79 -3.48 -12.71
C PRO A 466 -0.32 -4.21 -13.98
N SER A 467 -1.24 -4.42 -14.92
CA SER A 467 -0.98 -5.13 -16.17
C SER A 467 -1.96 -4.65 -17.24
N PRO A 468 -1.56 -4.67 -18.53
CA PRO A 468 -2.50 -4.43 -19.62
C PRO A 468 -3.70 -5.37 -19.55
N PHE A 469 -4.89 -4.86 -19.87
CA PHE A 469 -6.13 -5.62 -19.98
C PHE A 469 -6.76 -5.37 -21.35
N PHE A 470 -7.13 -6.45 -22.03
CA PHE A 470 -7.66 -6.43 -23.39
C PHE A 470 -9.11 -6.93 -23.40
N ALA A 471 -9.99 -6.17 -24.04
CA ALA A 471 -11.38 -6.56 -24.24
C ALA A 471 -11.83 -6.28 -25.68
N GLY A 472 -12.57 -7.20 -26.28
CA GLY A 472 -13.08 -7.06 -27.65
C GLY A 472 -12.47 -8.06 -28.63
N SER A 473 -12.36 -7.66 -29.89
CA SER A 473 -12.09 -8.57 -31.01
C SER A 473 -10.63 -9.04 -31.14
N LEU A 474 -9.66 -8.21 -30.77
CA LEU A 474 -8.24 -8.57 -30.83
C LEU A 474 -7.82 -9.23 -29.51
N SER A 475 -7.30 -10.45 -29.59
CA SER A 475 -6.79 -11.16 -28.42
C SER A 475 -5.53 -10.51 -27.85
N GLU A 476 -5.31 -10.68 -26.55
CA GLU A 476 -4.09 -10.24 -25.86
C GLU A 476 -2.82 -10.76 -26.55
N GLU A 477 -2.80 -12.04 -26.95
CA GLU A 477 -1.68 -12.66 -27.66
C GLU A 477 -1.38 -11.95 -29.00
N ALA A 478 -2.42 -11.57 -29.75
CA ALA A 478 -2.27 -10.91 -31.04
C ALA A 478 -1.87 -9.42 -30.90
N ALA A 479 -2.37 -8.74 -29.87
CA ALA A 479 -2.11 -7.32 -29.61
C ALA A 479 -0.71 -7.07 -29.01
N THR A 480 -0.22 -8.00 -28.19
CA THR A 480 1.00 -7.83 -27.39
C THR A 480 2.25 -7.46 -28.21
N PRO A 481 2.55 -8.09 -29.37
CA PRO A 481 3.73 -7.72 -30.15
C PRO A 481 3.71 -6.27 -30.65
N ALA A 482 2.54 -5.79 -31.08
CA ALA A 482 2.36 -4.41 -31.55
C ALA A 482 2.48 -3.41 -30.40
N LEU A 483 1.86 -3.72 -29.25
CA LEU A 483 1.98 -2.92 -28.05
C LEU A 483 3.44 -2.83 -27.59
N ASN A 484 4.16 -3.96 -27.49
CA ASN A 484 5.56 -4.00 -27.07
C ASN A 484 6.48 -3.19 -27.99
N ALA A 485 6.25 -3.22 -29.30
CA ALA A 485 7.01 -2.41 -30.25
C ALA A 485 6.82 -0.90 -30.00
N CYS A 486 5.59 -0.47 -29.71
CA CYS A 486 5.29 0.90 -29.33
C CYS A 486 5.94 1.28 -27.98
N LEU A 487 5.78 0.41 -26.97
CA LEU A 487 6.29 0.62 -25.62
C LEU A 487 7.82 0.74 -25.58
N GLN A 488 8.54 0.02 -26.44
CA GLN A 488 10.00 0.12 -26.52
C GLN A 488 10.46 1.54 -26.88
N GLY A 489 9.81 2.19 -27.84
CA GLY A 489 10.09 3.58 -28.21
C GLY A 489 9.69 4.55 -27.11
N LEU A 490 8.51 4.34 -26.54
CA LEU A 490 7.97 5.14 -25.46
C LEU A 490 8.90 5.15 -24.23
N TYR A 491 9.35 3.98 -23.75
CA TYR A 491 10.23 3.91 -22.57
C TYR A 491 11.57 4.59 -22.80
N ALA A 492 12.10 4.58 -24.03
CA ALA A 492 13.31 5.32 -24.36
C ALA A 492 13.09 6.83 -24.30
N ALA A 493 11.93 7.33 -24.77
CA ALA A 493 11.55 8.74 -24.69
C ALA A 493 11.34 9.18 -23.23
N LEU A 494 10.59 8.39 -22.45
CA LEU A 494 10.33 8.64 -21.02
C LEU A 494 11.62 8.70 -20.20
N GLY A 495 12.63 7.87 -20.52
CA GLY A 495 13.93 7.90 -19.84
C GLY A 495 14.73 9.20 -20.01
N GLY A 496 14.33 10.07 -20.95
CA GLY A 496 14.91 11.40 -21.14
C GLY A 496 14.20 12.53 -20.37
N LEU A 497 13.03 12.26 -19.78
CA LEU A 497 12.22 13.26 -19.08
C LEU A 497 12.63 13.41 -17.61
N PRO A 498 12.30 14.55 -16.97
CA PRO A 498 12.48 14.68 -15.54
C PRO A 498 11.66 13.63 -14.77
N PRO A 499 12.18 13.12 -13.64
CA PRO A 499 11.58 11.98 -12.96
C PRO A 499 10.24 12.33 -12.29
N VAL A 500 9.24 11.52 -12.58
CA VAL A 500 7.92 11.52 -11.92
C VAL A 500 7.72 10.22 -11.14
N VAL A 501 6.74 10.21 -10.25
CA VAL A 501 6.30 9.01 -9.51
C VAL A 501 4.79 8.89 -9.54
N GLY A 502 4.29 7.67 -9.65
CA GLY A 502 2.86 7.36 -9.56
C GLY A 502 2.37 6.45 -10.64
N VAL A 503 1.05 6.45 -10.83
CA VAL A 503 0.40 5.57 -11.79
C VAL A 503 -0.46 6.38 -12.73
N VAL A 504 -0.36 6.06 -14.00
CA VAL A 504 -1.26 6.51 -15.04
C VAL A 504 -1.90 5.32 -15.68
N THR A 505 -3.21 5.32 -15.76
CA THR A 505 -3.98 4.32 -16.49
C THR A 505 -4.78 5.03 -17.57
N LEU A 506 -4.65 4.53 -18.78
CA LEU A 506 -5.41 5.01 -19.93
C LEU A 506 -6.05 3.84 -20.66
N ARG A 507 -6.96 4.16 -21.57
CA ARG A 507 -7.65 3.20 -22.41
C ARG A 507 -7.49 3.59 -23.87
N LEU A 508 -7.00 2.65 -24.66
CA LEU A 508 -6.93 2.79 -26.11
C LEU A 508 -8.20 2.23 -26.74
N ALA A 509 -8.80 2.98 -27.65
CA ALA A 509 -9.81 2.46 -28.58
C ALA A 509 -9.10 2.06 -29.88
N VAL A 510 -9.03 0.76 -30.16
CA VAL A 510 -8.39 0.20 -31.35
C VAL A 510 -9.47 -0.21 -32.35
N GLU A 511 -9.45 0.43 -33.51
CA GLU A 511 -10.35 0.16 -34.62
C GLU A 511 -10.07 -1.21 -35.26
N PRO A 512 -11.03 -1.76 -36.03
CA PRO A 512 -10.80 -2.96 -36.84
C PRO A 512 -9.61 -2.86 -37.80
N SER A 513 -9.28 -1.63 -38.22
CA SER A 513 -8.14 -1.32 -39.07
C SER A 513 -6.78 -1.51 -38.39
N GLY A 514 -6.78 -1.66 -37.06
CA GLY A 514 -5.58 -1.70 -36.21
C GLY A 514 -5.07 -0.31 -35.78
N HIS A 515 -5.73 0.78 -36.19
CA HIS A 515 -5.41 2.13 -35.75
C HIS A 515 -5.97 2.39 -34.36
N VAL A 516 -5.23 3.16 -33.55
CA VAL A 516 -5.76 3.72 -32.31
C VAL A 516 -6.58 4.95 -32.69
N ALA A 517 -7.89 4.89 -32.46
CA ALA A 517 -8.81 6.00 -32.72
C ALA A 517 -8.75 7.06 -31.61
N ASP A 518 -8.61 6.62 -30.35
CA ASP A 518 -8.70 7.51 -29.20
C ASP A 518 -7.95 6.98 -27.97
N ILE A 519 -7.63 7.89 -27.05
CA ILE A 519 -7.07 7.64 -25.72
C ILE A 519 -7.97 8.28 -24.67
N ALA A 520 -8.58 7.45 -23.82
CA ALA A 520 -9.29 7.91 -22.64
C ALA A 520 -8.42 7.75 -21.39
N TRP A 521 -8.15 8.84 -20.68
CA TRP A 521 -7.45 8.81 -19.40
C TRP A 521 -8.40 8.33 -18.29
N LEU A 522 -8.01 7.29 -17.56
CA LEU A 522 -8.86 6.64 -16.56
C LEU A 522 -8.42 6.92 -15.12
N ALA A 523 -7.11 6.95 -14.88
CA ALA A 523 -6.53 7.29 -13.57
C ALA A 523 -5.19 8.00 -13.77
N ASN A 524 -4.90 9.02 -12.97
CA ASN A 524 -3.64 9.74 -13.00
C ASN A 524 -3.25 10.17 -11.59
N THR A 525 -2.20 9.57 -11.02
CA THR A 525 -1.65 9.94 -9.71
C THR A 525 -0.24 10.51 -9.82
N LEU A 526 0.19 10.95 -11.00
CA LEU A 526 1.57 11.41 -11.18
C LEU A 526 1.89 12.63 -10.32
N VAL A 527 3.05 12.57 -9.67
CA VAL A 527 3.67 13.69 -8.96
C VAL A 527 5.12 13.81 -9.44
N ALA A 528 5.57 15.01 -9.74
CA ALA A 528 6.98 15.23 -10.05
C ALA A 528 7.84 15.03 -8.80
N ARG A 529 9.00 14.37 -8.94
CA ARG A 529 9.95 14.28 -7.84
C ARG A 529 10.56 15.65 -7.58
N PRO A 530 10.73 16.08 -6.31
CA PRO A 530 11.31 17.39 -6.01
C PRO A 530 12.68 17.65 -6.65
N GLN A 531 13.49 16.61 -6.84
CA GLN A 531 14.81 16.71 -7.47
C GLN A 531 14.75 16.91 -8.99
N GLY A 532 13.60 16.65 -9.62
CA GLY A 532 13.37 16.73 -11.06
C GLY A 532 12.73 18.04 -11.52
N VAL A 533 12.27 18.90 -10.60
CA VAL A 533 11.63 20.19 -10.94
C VAL A 533 12.68 21.29 -10.88
N ALA A 534 12.91 22.00 -11.98
CA ALA A 534 13.88 23.09 -11.97
C ALA A 534 13.39 24.28 -11.15
N ALA A 535 14.31 25.15 -10.73
CA ALA A 535 13.95 26.34 -9.97
C ALA A 535 13.08 27.29 -10.80
N GLY A 536 11.82 27.46 -10.42
CA GLY A 536 10.84 28.30 -11.11
C GLY A 536 9.90 27.55 -12.06
N GLU A 537 10.10 26.25 -12.26
CA GLU A 537 9.16 25.38 -12.98
C GLU A 537 8.01 24.96 -12.06
N ALA A 538 6.83 24.80 -12.66
CA ALA A 538 5.67 24.31 -11.95
C ALA A 538 5.77 22.78 -11.74
N PRO A 539 5.38 22.23 -10.57
CA PRO A 539 5.53 20.79 -10.29
C PRO A 539 4.76 19.86 -11.23
N ASP A 540 3.82 20.38 -12.01
CA ASP A 540 2.99 19.65 -12.97
C ASP A 540 3.64 19.50 -14.36
N GLU A 541 4.61 20.35 -14.73
CA GLU A 541 5.26 20.31 -16.05
C GLU A 541 5.90 18.94 -16.36
N PRO A 542 6.68 18.30 -15.46
CA PRO A 542 7.19 16.94 -15.71
C PRO A 542 6.10 15.88 -15.88
N CYS A 543 4.98 16.02 -15.16
CA CYS A 543 3.84 15.12 -15.28
C CYS A 543 3.16 15.31 -16.64
N GLN A 544 2.92 16.55 -17.05
CA GLN A 544 2.34 16.86 -18.36
C GLN A 544 3.21 16.38 -19.52
N ALA A 545 4.53 16.60 -19.46
CA ALA A 545 5.47 16.09 -20.45
C ALA A 545 5.45 14.56 -20.55
N THR A 546 5.33 13.89 -19.39
CA THR A 546 5.18 12.43 -19.32
C THR A 546 3.90 11.96 -20.01
N LEU A 547 2.76 12.57 -19.67
CA LEU A 547 1.44 12.24 -20.25
C LEU A 547 1.42 12.49 -21.76
N ALA A 548 1.94 13.63 -22.22
CA ALA A 548 2.06 13.97 -23.64
C ALA A 548 2.89 12.93 -24.39
N THR A 549 4.05 12.56 -23.85
CA THR A 549 4.94 11.56 -24.47
C THR A 549 4.26 10.19 -24.59
N ILE A 550 3.51 9.77 -23.57
CA ILE A 550 2.70 8.54 -23.60
C ILE A 550 1.68 8.61 -24.75
N ALA A 551 0.90 9.69 -24.80
CA ALA A 551 -0.13 9.85 -25.82
C ALA A 551 0.43 9.88 -27.25
N GLU A 552 1.50 10.64 -27.49
CA GLU A 552 2.15 10.76 -28.79
C GLU A 552 2.57 9.40 -29.35
N HIS A 553 3.13 8.53 -28.51
CA HIS A 553 3.56 7.20 -28.93
C HIS A 553 2.37 6.26 -29.15
N LEU A 554 1.37 6.28 -28.25
CA LEU A 554 0.25 5.35 -28.32
C LEU A 554 -0.73 5.69 -29.46
N LEU A 555 -0.96 6.96 -29.78
CA LEU A 555 -1.82 7.37 -30.91
C LEU A 555 -1.24 6.92 -32.26
N VAL A 556 0.08 6.81 -32.37
CA VAL A 556 0.73 6.32 -33.60
C VAL A 556 0.94 4.80 -33.60
N ALA A 557 0.55 4.10 -32.54
CA ALA A 557 0.62 2.65 -32.49
C ALA A 557 -0.24 2.00 -33.59
N ARG A 558 0.19 0.83 -34.05
CA ARG A 558 -0.48 0.06 -35.09
C ARG A 558 -0.61 -1.39 -34.66
N PHE A 559 -1.84 -1.79 -34.34
CA PHE A 559 -2.20 -3.15 -34.00
C PHE A 559 -2.54 -3.97 -35.26
N PRO A 560 -2.54 -5.30 -35.18
CA PRO A 560 -3.06 -6.13 -36.26
C PRO A 560 -4.54 -5.81 -36.52
N SER A 561 -4.92 -5.77 -37.80
CA SER A 561 -6.33 -5.70 -38.18
C SER A 561 -7.06 -6.96 -37.73
N ASN A 562 -8.27 -6.84 -37.22
CA ASN A 562 -9.09 -8.00 -36.89
C ASN A 562 -10.03 -8.37 -38.06
N ALA A 563 -10.28 -9.67 -38.21
CA ALA A 563 -11.03 -10.20 -39.36
C ALA A 563 -12.55 -10.17 -39.14
N ASP A 564 -12.99 -10.04 -37.89
CA ASP A 564 -14.39 -10.02 -37.46
C ASP A 564 -14.98 -8.60 -37.45
N GLY A 565 -14.15 -7.56 -37.60
CA GLY A 565 -14.59 -6.18 -37.78
C GLY A 565 -15.03 -5.48 -36.49
N GLY A 566 -14.79 -6.06 -35.32
CA GLY A 566 -15.16 -5.47 -34.03
C GLY A 566 -14.06 -4.55 -33.47
N GLU A 567 -14.40 -3.72 -32.49
CA GLU A 567 -13.42 -2.85 -31.82
C GLU A 567 -12.68 -3.61 -30.71
N THR A 568 -11.49 -3.13 -30.35
CA THR A 568 -10.76 -3.62 -29.16
C THR A 568 -10.43 -2.46 -28.26
N VAL A 569 -10.62 -2.68 -26.97
CA VAL A 569 -10.26 -1.76 -25.91
C VAL A 569 -9.06 -2.31 -25.17
N VAL A 570 -8.04 -1.48 -24.98
CA VAL A 570 -6.84 -1.84 -24.21
C VAL A 570 -6.69 -0.88 -23.04
N THR A 571 -6.94 -1.36 -21.83
CA THR A 571 -6.63 -0.61 -20.59
C THR A 571 -5.16 -0.85 -20.26
N LEU A 572 -4.39 0.23 -20.15
CA LEU A 572 -2.95 0.20 -20.04
C LEU A 572 -2.47 1.03 -18.84
N PRO A 573 -1.94 0.38 -17.79
CA PRO A 573 -1.30 1.05 -16.67
C PRO A 573 0.19 1.31 -16.93
N PHE A 574 0.67 2.47 -16.50
CA PHE A 574 2.07 2.85 -16.42
C PHE A 574 2.41 3.18 -14.98
N VAL A 575 3.40 2.50 -14.42
CA VAL A 575 3.87 2.69 -13.05
C VAL A 575 5.25 3.33 -13.06
N PHE A 576 5.36 4.45 -12.36
CA PHE A 576 6.58 5.24 -12.22
C PHE A 576 7.05 5.17 -10.77
N GLU A 577 8.22 4.56 -10.55
CA GLU A 577 8.78 4.32 -9.20
C GLU A 577 9.78 5.36 -8.75
#